data_AF-A0A524FCJ0-F1
#
_entry.id   AF-A0A524FCJ0-F1
#
_cell.length_a   1.000
_cell.length_b   1.000
_cell.length_c   1.000
_cell.angle_alpha   90.00
_cell.angle_beta   90.00
_cell.angle_gamma   90.00
#
_symmetry.space_group_name_H-M   'P 1'
#
loop_
_entity.id
_entity.type
_entity.pdbx_description
1 polymer ?
#
loop_
_entity_poly.entity_id
_entity_poly.type
_entity_poly.pdbx_seq_one_letter_code
_entity_poly.pdbx_strand_id
1 'polypeptide(L)'
;MKFCPKCENLLYQKKKGLYCKFCGSYFNKEEVKSKIELAYVNINKNKQSSNDLIEEKEIKKLHILNLLSHINYLQFFPYKEFRENQEAIIKKIEKAAKSKENILLVAPNGTGKTIIALSGLLPVALKNNLKILYLCRTHSQNTRVIKELIKISNFLQKNNLTDIKINGLSIRGRNEMCLNETLLSLKLNPKESMAVCTDLRKNRNCSHFLNLLKKRDGLDKPILIAPEM
;
A
#
# COMPACT_ATOMS: atom_id res chain seq x y z
N MET A 1 6.13 2.08 -28.98
CA MET A 1 5.26 1.48 -27.93
C MET A 1 3.81 1.77 -28.27
N LYS A 2 2.87 0.86 -27.99
CA LYS A 2 1.44 1.08 -28.30
C LYS A 2 0.69 1.38 -27.00
N PHE A 3 -0.10 2.45 -27.00
CA PHE A 3 -0.87 2.90 -25.84
C PHE A 3 -2.35 2.63 -26.04
N CYS A 4 -3.07 2.41 -24.94
CA CYS A 4 -4.49 2.09 -24.96
C CYS A 4 -5.31 3.33 -25.31
N PRO A 5 -6.18 3.29 -26.33
CA PRO A 5 -6.99 4.44 -26.70
C PRO A 5 -8.12 4.77 -25.71
N LYS A 6 -8.32 3.96 -24.65
CA LYS A 6 -9.32 4.22 -23.60
C LYS A 6 -8.74 4.82 -22.32
N CYS A 7 -7.46 4.58 -22.03
CA CYS A 7 -6.88 4.92 -20.73
C CYS A 7 -5.38 5.25 -20.80
N GLU A 8 -4.85 5.43 -22.00
CA GLU A 8 -3.48 5.89 -22.31
C GLU A 8 -2.34 5.05 -21.71
N ASN A 9 -2.66 3.90 -21.12
CA ASN A 9 -1.69 2.97 -20.55
C ASN A 9 -1.07 2.04 -21.60
N LEU A 10 0.10 1.49 -21.28
CA LEU A 10 0.83 0.59 -22.19
C LEU A 10 0.01 -0.66 -22.57
N LEU A 11 -0.04 -0.96 -23.86
CA LEU A 11 -0.62 -2.19 -24.38
C LEU A 11 0.42 -3.31 -24.40
N TYR A 12 -0.02 -4.51 -24.02
CA TYR A 12 0.80 -5.72 -23.98
C TYR A 12 0.39 -6.65 -25.12
N GLN A 13 1.36 -7.26 -25.80
CA GLN A 13 1.10 -8.15 -26.91
C GLN A 13 0.70 -9.55 -26.42
N LYS A 14 -0.44 -10.07 -26.87
CA LYS A 14 -0.91 -11.45 -26.65
C LYS A 14 -1.20 -12.13 -27.99
N LYS A 15 -1.36 -13.47 -27.99
CA LYS A 15 -1.61 -14.29 -29.20
C LYS A 15 -2.78 -13.78 -30.08
N LYS A 16 -3.79 -13.12 -29.50
CA LYS A 16 -4.99 -12.60 -30.19
C LYS A 16 -5.00 -11.08 -30.44
N GLY A 17 -3.93 -10.33 -30.13
CA GLY A 17 -3.90 -8.87 -30.33
C GLY A 17 -3.18 -8.10 -29.22
N LEU A 18 -3.55 -6.85 -29.03
CA LEU A 18 -3.02 -5.95 -27.99
C LEU A 18 -3.99 -5.90 -26.82
N TYR A 19 -3.48 -6.07 -25.60
CA TYR A 19 -4.26 -6.11 -24.38
C TYR A 19 -3.86 -4.96 -23.46
N CYS A 20 -4.84 -4.16 -23.04
CA CYS A 20 -4.62 -3.18 -22.00
C CYS A 20 -4.80 -3.83 -20.62
N LYS A 21 -3.74 -3.84 -19.80
CA LYS A 21 -3.83 -4.33 -18.42
C LYS A 21 -4.65 -3.43 -17.50
N PHE A 22 -4.84 -2.15 -17.86
CA PHE A 22 -5.49 -1.16 -17.02
C PHE A 22 -7.02 -1.16 -17.20
N CYS A 23 -7.51 -1.12 -18.45
CA CYS A 23 -8.95 -1.15 -18.73
C CYS A 23 -9.49 -2.52 -19.16
N GLY A 24 -8.64 -3.56 -19.19
CA GLY A 24 -9.03 -4.94 -19.54
C GLY A 24 -9.49 -5.15 -20.99
N SER A 25 -9.37 -4.12 -21.84
CA SER A 25 -9.84 -4.17 -23.24
C SER A 25 -8.79 -4.80 -24.17
N TYR A 26 -9.27 -5.55 -25.16
CA TYR A 26 -8.47 -6.05 -26.27
C TYR A 26 -8.64 -5.12 -27.49
N PHE A 27 -7.55 -4.92 -28.22
CA PHE A 27 -7.47 -4.07 -29.41
C PHE A 27 -6.77 -4.81 -30.53
N ASN A 28 -7.28 -4.66 -31.75
CA ASN A 28 -6.62 -5.17 -32.95
C ASN A 28 -5.44 -4.25 -33.34
N LYS A 29 -4.46 -4.79 -34.08
CA LYS A 29 -3.25 -4.02 -34.44
C LYS A 29 -3.54 -2.81 -35.33
N GLU A 30 -4.66 -2.84 -36.06
CA GLU A 30 -5.13 -1.80 -36.99
C GLU A 30 -5.88 -0.66 -36.27
N GLU A 31 -6.66 -0.96 -35.22
CA GLU A 31 -7.44 0.05 -34.45
C GLU A 31 -6.57 1.11 -33.75
N VAL A 32 -5.29 0.82 -33.49
CA VAL A 32 -4.39 1.70 -32.74
C VAL A 32 -3.76 2.79 -33.62
N LYS A 33 -3.83 2.69 -34.96
CA LYS A 33 -3.23 3.68 -35.87
C LYS A 33 -4.08 4.94 -36.08
N SER A 34 -5.41 4.87 -35.95
CA SER A 34 -6.31 5.94 -36.44
C SER A 34 -6.63 7.07 -35.45
N LYS A 35 -6.17 7.03 -34.20
CA LYS A 35 -6.51 8.04 -33.18
C LYS A 35 -5.35 8.93 -32.73
N ILE A 36 -4.13 8.72 -33.24
CA ILE A 36 -2.92 9.42 -32.77
C ILE A 36 -2.86 10.89 -33.25
N GLU A 37 -3.59 11.27 -34.30
CA GLU A 37 -3.52 12.62 -34.88
C GLU A 37 -4.44 13.69 -34.25
N LEU A 38 -5.35 13.33 -33.33
CA LEU A 38 -6.37 14.28 -32.82
C LEU A 38 -6.13 14.82 -31.40
N ALA A 39 -5.09 14.39 -30.69
CA ALA A 39 -4.91 14.75 -29.27
C ALA A 39 -3.81 15.79 -29.01
N TYR A 40 -3.02 16.20 -30.01
CA TYR A 40 -1.98 17.23 -29.86
C TYR A 40 -2.40 18.57 -30.44
N VAL A 41 -3.43 19.21 -29.85
CA VAL A 41 -3.65 20.65 -30.03
C VAL A 41 -3.87 21.29 -28.65
N ASN A 42 -2.81 21.98 -28.22
CA ASN A 42 -2.71 23.08 -27.26
C ASN A 42 -4.01 23.62 -26.66
N ILE A 43 -4.04 23.83 -25.32
CA ILE A 43 -4.23 25.17 -24.72
C ILE A 43 -3.42 25.27 -23.42
N ASN A 44 -2.18 25.74 -23.53
CA ASN A 44 -1.57 26.58 -22.50
C ASN A 44 -1.64 28.01 -23.03
N LYS A 45 -2.48 28.88 -22.43
CA LYS A 45 -2.35 30.35 -22.47
C LYS A 45 -3.32 31.02 -21.48
N ASN A 46 -2.73 31.55 -20.40
CA ASN A 46 -2.97 32.87 -19.78
C ASN A 46 -3.26 32.91 -18.27
N LYS A 47 -2.20 33.34 -17.54
CA LYS A 47 -2.10 34.39 -16.49
C LYS A 47 -3.06 34.42 -15.26
N GLN A 48 -2.41 34.14 -14.11
CA GLN A 48 -2.43 34.84 -12.80
C GLN A 48 -3.75 34.95 -12.00
N SER A 49 -3.81 34.28 -10.85
CA SER A 49 -4.07 34.89 -9.52
C SER A 49 -4.03 33.83 -8.41
N SER A 50 -3.90 34.25 -7.15
CA SER A 50 -3.67 33.51 -5.90
C SER A 50 -4.63 32.34 -5.51
N ASN A 51 -5.43 31.83 -6.45
CA ASN A 51 -6.31 30.65 -6.30
C ASN A 51 -5.63 29.32 -6.69
N ASP A 52 -4.44 29.37 -7.28
CA ASP A 52 -3.73 28.20 -7.86
C ASP A 52 -3.50 27.03 -6.88
N LEU A 53 -3.25 27.30 -5.58
CA LEU A 53 -2.98 26.24 -4.59
C LEU A 53 -4.22 25.43 -4.15
N ILE A 54 -5.40 26.04 -4.26
CA ILE A 54 -6.67 25.38 -3.92
C ILE A 54 -7.11 24.52 -5.11
N GLU A 55 -6.98 25.06 -6.32
CA GLU A 55 -7.26 24.35 -7.58
C GLU A 55 -6.31 23.15 -7.77
N GLU A 56 -5.01 23.30 -7.53
CA GLU A 56 -4.06 22.17 -7.61
C GLU A 56 -4.40 21.03 -6.64
N LYS A 57 -4.86 21.35 -5.42
CA LYS A 57 -5.26 20.34 -4.42
C LYS A 57 -6.54 19.62 -4.84
N GLU A 58 -7.52 20.32 -5.41
CA GLU A 58 -8.76 19.72 -5.88
C GLU A 58 -8.55 18.87 -7.13
N ILE A 59 -7.75 19.34 -8.09
CA ILE A 59 -7.37 18.58 -9.28
C ILE A 59 -6.63 17.31 -8.89
N LYS A 60 -5.69 17.39 -7.94
CA LYS A 60 -4.94 16.23 -7.45
C LYS A 60 -5.85 15.24 -6.71
N LYS A 61 -6.83 15.75 -5.95
CA LYS A 61 -7.86 14.93 -5.27
C LYS A 61 -8.74 14.21 -6.29
N LEU A 62 -9.20 14.90 -7.34
CA LEU A 62 -10.00 14.32 -8.41
C LEU A 62 -9.23 13.27 -9.22
N HIS A 63 -7.95 13.54 -9.52
CA HIS A 63 -7.06 12.58 -10.16
C HIS A 63 -6.88 11.31 -9.31
N ILE A 64 -6.65 11.46 -8.01
CA ILE A 64 -6.53 10.31 -7.09
C ILE A 64 -7.85 9.54 -7.02
N LEU A 65 -9.00 10.20 -6.96
CA LEU A 65 -10.31 9.54 -6.97
C LEU A 65 -10.54 8.72 -8.24
N ASN A 66 -10.18 9.28 -9.40
CA ASN A 66 -10.23 8.56 -10.67
C ASN A 66 -9.24 7.39 -10.71
N LEU A 67 -8.02 7.56 -10.21
CA LEU A 67 -7.05 6.48 -10.13
C LEU A 67 -7.56 5.34 -9.23
N LEU A 68 -8.08 5.70 -8.05
CA LEU A 68 -8.62 4.76 -7.08
C LEU A 68 -9.78 3.96 -7.67
N SER A 69 -10.65 4.56 -8.49
CA SER A 69 -11.80 3.86 -9.09
C SER A 69 -11.36 2.69 -9.98
N HIS A 70 -10.24 2.84 -10.70
CA HIS A 70 -9.68 1.85 -11.62
C HIS A 70 -8.70 0.86 -10.97
N ILE A 71 -8.43 1.00 -9.67
CA ILE A 71 -7.52 0.09 -8.98
C ILE A 71 -8.09 -1.34 -8.92
N ASN A 72 -7.23 -2.33 -9.20
CA ASN A 72 -7.56 -3.75 -9.10
C ASN A 72 -6.39 -4.58 -8.56
N TYR A 73 -6.65 -5.84 -8.22
CA TYR A 73 -5.67 -6.73 -7.60
C TYR A 73 -4.40 -6.99 -8.45
N LEU A 74 -4.44 -6.83 -9.78
CA LEU A 74 -3.28 -7.06 -10.65
C LEU A 74 -2.17 -6.04 -10.41
N GLN A 75 -2.53 -4.80 -10.06
CA GLN A 75 -1.56 -3.74 -9.75
C GLN A 75 -0.83 -4.02 -8.42
N PHE A 76 -1.42 -4.86 -7.57
CA PHE A 76 -0.88 -5.19 -6.25
C PHE A 76 -0.25 -6.58 -6.22
N PHE A 77 -0.07 -7.22 -7.38
CA PHE A 77 0.55 -8.54 -7.49
C PHE A 77 1.94 -8.41 -8.16
N PRO A 78 3.04 -8.44 -7.38
CA PRO A 78 4.38 -8.09 -7.86
C PRO A 78 5.11 -9.22 -8.58
N TYR A 79 4.46 -10.37 -8.79
CA TYR A 79 5.03 -11.53 -9.47
C TYR A 79 4.57 -11.57 -10.93
N LYS A 80 5.41 -12.14 -11.80
CA LYS A 80 5.17 -12.15 -13.25
C LYS A 80 3.85 -12.84 -13.62
N GLU A 81 3.56 -13.95 -12.96
CA GLU A 81 2.42 -14.82 -13.25
C GLU A 81 1.82 -15.38 -11.97
N PHE A 82 0.51 -15.68 -12.02
CA PHE A 82 -0.18 -16.39 -10.96
C PHE A 82 0.17 -17.86 -11.01
N ARG A 83 0.38 -18.47 -9.84
CA ARG A 83 0.33 -19.92 -9.70
C ARG A 83 -1.11 -20.39 -9.80
N GLU A 84 -1.27 -21.69 -9.99
CA GLU A 84 -2.57 -22.34 -10.05
C GLU A 84 -3.47 -21.89 -8.88
N ASN A 85 -4.72 -21.56 -9.19
CA ASN A 85 -5.76 -21.12 -8.26
C ASN A 85 -5.51 -19.80 -7.50
N GLN A 86 -4.33 -19.18 -7.58
CA GLN A 86 -4.05 -17.92 -6.84
C GLN A 86 -4.99 -16.79 -7.25
N GLU A 87 -5.17 -16.58 -8.56
CA GLU A 87 -6.02 -15.50 -9.06
C GLU A 87 -7.49 -15.70 -8.63
N ALA A 88 -7.98 -16.95 -8.67
CA ALA A 88 -9.33 -17.29 -8.23
C ALA A 88 -9.52 -17.01 -6.73
N ILE A 89 -8.52 -17.33 -5.89
CA ILE A 89 -8.55 -17.04 -4.46
C ILE A 89 -8.55 -15.52 -4.20
N ILE A 90 -7.70 -14.76 -4.90
CA ILE A 90 -7.64 -13.30 -4.79
C ILE A 90 -9.01 -12.68 -5.08
N LYS A 91 -9.68 -13.10 -6.18
CA LYS A 91 -11.02 -12.63 -6.54
C LYS A 91 -12.05 -12.95 -5.45
N LYS A 92 -11.97 -14.13 -4.83
CA LYS A 92 -12.86 -14.52 -3.72
C LYS A 92 -12.63 -13.63 -2.49
N ILE A 93 -11.37 -13.37 -2.12
CA ILE A 93 -11.02 -12.47 -1.02
C ILE A 93 -11.53 -11.06 -1.29
N GLU A 94 -11.31 -10.53 -2.49
CA GLU A 94 -11.76 -9.19 -2.88
C GLU A 94 -13.30 -9.09 -2.83
N LYS A 95 -14.02 -10.11 -3.33
CA LYS A 95 -15.49 -10.15 -3.30
C LYS A 95 -16.02 -10.17 -1.87
N ALA A 96 -15.48 -11.03 -1.00
CA ALA A 96 -15.88 -11.11 0.41
C ALA A 96 -15.62 -9.78 1.13
N ALA A 97 -14.44 -9.17 0.92
CA ALA A 97 -14.09 -7.88 1.53
C ALA A 97 -15.03 -6.75 1.07
N LYS A 98 -15.39 -6.68 -0.22
CA LYS A 98 -16.37 -5.71 -0.73
C LYS A 98 -17.77 -5.92 -0.15
N SER A 99 -18.15 -7.17 0.06
CA SER A 99 -19.45 -7.57 0.62
C SER A 99 -19.49 -7.48 2.15
N LYS A 100 -18.36 -7.13 2.79
CA LYS A 100 -18.17 -7.10 4.25
C LYS A 100 -18.45 -8.46 4.91
N GLU A 101 -18.10 -9.54 4.21
CA GLU A 101 -18.28 -10.92 4.65
C GLU A 101 -16.97 -11.51 5.20
N ASN A 102 -17.11 -12.53 6.05
CA ASN A 102 -15.98 -13.31 6.52
C ASN A 102 -15.61 -14.40 5.51
N ILE A 103 -14.32 -14.63 5.30
CA ILE A 103 -13.81 -15.70 4.44
C ILE A 103 -12.85 -16.60 5.21
N LEU A 104 -13.06 -17.91 5.10
CA LEU A 104 -12.12 -18.93 5.59
C LEU A 104 -11.35 -19.51 4.40
N LEU A 105 -10.04 -19.33 4.40
CA LEU A 105 -9.16 -19.83 3.35
C LEU A 105 -8.27 -20.95 3.87
N VAL A 106 -8.45 -22.16 3.33
CA VAL A 106 -7.51 -23.26 3.51
C VAL A 106 -6.53 -23.24 2.34
N ALA A 107 -5.25 -22.98 2.65
CA ALA A 107 -4.20 -22.98 1.65
C ALA A 107 -2.92 -23.63 2.23
N PRO A 108 -2.23 -24.52 1.49
CA PRO A 108 -1.00 -25.13 1.94
C PRO A 108 0.16 -24.13 1.99
N ASN A 109 1.30 -24.54 2.55
CA ASN A 109 2.50 -23.71 2.53
C ASN A 109 3.01 -23.56 1.09
N GLY A 110 3.63 -22.41 0.79
CA GLY A 110 4.10 -22.13 -0.57
C GLY A 110 3.03 -21.59 -1.53
N THR A 111 1.73 -21.61 -1.20
CA THR A 111 0.65 -21.03 -2.04
C THR A 111 0.73 -19.50 -2.16
N GLY A 112 1.57 -18.83 -1.37
CA GLY A 112 1.65 -17.37 -1.36
C GLY A 112 0.51 -16.72 -0.57
N LYS A 113 0.07 -17.35 0.54
CA LYS A 113 -1.02 -16.88 1.43
C LYS A 113 -0.95 -15.37 1.73
N THR A 114 0.25 -14.87 1.99
CA THR A 114 0.47 -13.44 2.26
C THR A 114 0.21 -12.57 1.04
N ILE A 115 0.76 -12.91 -0.13
CA ILE A 115 0.61 -12.07 -1.32
C ILE A 115 -0.82 -12.09 -1.84
N ILE A 116 -1.47 -13.26 -1.86
CA ILE A 116 -2.86 -13.35 -2.32
C ILE A 116 -3.81 -12.55 -1.42
N ALA A 117 -3.59 -12.55 -0.11
CA ALA A 117 -4.37 -11.74 0.82
C ALA A 117 -4.14 -10.25 0.61
N LEU A 118 -2.88 -9.81 0.54
CA LEU A 118 -2.55 -8.40 0.33
C LEU A 118 -3.06 -7.88 -1.03
N SER A 119 -2.84 -8.62 -2.11
CA SER A 119 -3.30 -8.21 -3.45
C SER A 119 -4.82 -8.12 -3.56
N GLY A 120 -5.57 -8.97 -2.84
CA GLY A 120 -7.03 -8.91 -2.80
C GLY A 120 -7.59 -7.80 -1.91
N LEU A 121 -6.91 -7.49 -0.80
CA LEU A 121 -7.41 -6.54 0.20
C LEU A 121 -6.97 -5.09 -0.02
N LEU A 122 -5.75 -4.85 -0.51
CA LEU A 122 -5.22 -3.49 -0.71
C LEU A 122 -6.09 -2.62 -1.65
N PRO A 123 -6.59 -3.13 -2.81
CA PRO A 123 -7.53 -2.39 -3.64
C PRO A 123 -8.78 -1.92 -2.90
N VAL A 124 -9.36 -2.81 -2.09
CA VAL A 124 -10.58 -2.54 -1.32
C VAL A 124 -10.31 -1.55 -0.20
N ALA A 125 -9.18 -1.71 0.48
CA ALA A 125 -8.79 -0.82 1.57
C ALA A 125 -8.52 0.60 1.09
N LEU A 126 -7.79 0.76 -0.03
CA LEU A 126 -7.49 2.08 -0.58
C LEU A 126 -8.75 2.79 -1.09
N LYS A 127 -9.62 2.10 -1.84
CA LYS A 127 -10.88 2.67 -2.35
C LYS A 127 -11.79 3.19 -1.24
N ASN A 128 -11.83 2.47 -0.12
CA ASN A 128 -12.74 2.76 0.98
C ASN A 128 -12.05 3.51 2.15
N ASN A 129 -10.81 3.98 1.97
CA ASN A 129 -10.01 4.62 3.01
C ASN A 129 -9.93 3.82 4.33
N LEU A 130 -9.75 2.50 4.22
CA LEU A 130 -9.65 1.56 5.35
C LEU A 130 -8.19 1.23 5.66
N LYS A 131 -7.98 0.69 6.87
CA LYS A 131 -6.69 0.15 7.32
C LYS A 131 -6.76 -1.37 7.37
N ILE A 132 -5.66 -2.05 7.06
CA ILE A 132 -5.53 -3.50 7.17
C ILE A 132 -4.80 -3.82 8.48
N LEU A 133 -5.47 -4.52 9.39
CA LEU A 133 -4.83 -5.10 10.57
C LEU A 133 -4.45 -6.55 10.25
N TYR A 134 -3.14 -6.80 10.06
CA TYR A 134 -2.64 -8.13 9.76
C TYR A 134 -2.10 -8.80 11.04
N LEU A 135 -2.77 -9.87 11.48
CA LEU A 135 -2.38 -10.64 12.65
C LEU A 135 -1.50 -11.84 12.26
N CYS A 136 -0.43 -12.07 13.02
CA CYS A 136 0.53 -13.15 12.80
C CYS A 136 0.83 -13.84 14.13
N ARG A 137 1.13 -15.14 14.09
CA ARG A 137 1.53 -15.89 15.29
C ARG A 137 2.98 -15.62 15.69
N THR A 138 3.87 -15.40 14.72
CA THR A 138 5.31 -15.24 14.98
C THR A 138 5.89 -13.98 14.37
N HIS A 139 7.02 -13.53 14.91
CA HIS A 139 7.81 -12.42 14.37
C HIS A 139 8.31 -12.69 12.94
N SER A 140 8.69 -13.93 12.62
CA SER A 140 9.13 -14.31 11.27
C SER A 140 8.01 -14.21 10.24
N GLN A 141 6.78 -14.57 10.61
CA GLN A 141 5.60 -14.38 9.77
C GLN A 141 5.33 -12.89 9.53
N ASN A 142 5.38 -12.07 10.58
CA ASN A 142 5.21 -10.62 10.48
C ASN A 142 6.28 -9.98 9.55
N THR A 143 7.55 -10.36 9.70
CA THR A 143 8.63 -9.93 8.78
C THR A 143 8.30 -10.26 7.32
N ARG A 144 7.72 -11.43 7.07
CA ARG A 144 7.35 -11.85 5.71
C ARG A 144 6.25 -10.98 5.12
N VAL A 145 5.27 -10.55 5.91
CA VAL A 145 4.23 -9.61 5.47
C VAL A 145 4.84 -8.29 5.04
N ILE A 146 5.72 -7.71 5.86
CA ILE A 146 6.40 -6.45 5.53
C ILE A 146 7.23 -6.58 4.25
N LYS A 147 7.96 -7.68 4.07
CA LYS A 147 8.73 -7.94 2.83
C LYS A 147 7.83 -8.00 1.59
N GLU A 148 6.67 -8.66 1.67
CA GLU A 148 5.72 -8.68 0.55
C GLU A 148 5.11 -7.30 0.29
N LEU A 149 4.79 -6.53 1.34
CA LEU A 149 4.28 -5.17 1.21
C LEU A 149 5.30 -4.23 0.52
N ILE A 150 6.58 -4.35 0.88
CA ILE A 150 7.68 -3.61 0.21
C ILE A 150 7.76 -3.99 -1.27
N LYS A 151 7.65 -5.28 -1.61
CA LYS A 151 7.63 -5.72 -3.02
C LYS A 151 6.47 -5.11 -3.80
N ILE A 152 5.27 -5.06 -3.19
CA ILE A 152 4.10 -4.41 -3.80
C ILE A 152 4.36 -2.93 -4.01
N SER A 153 4.86 -2.22 -3.00
CA SER A 153 5.20 -0.79 -3.09
C SER A 153 6.19 -0.51 -4.23
N ASN A 154 7.27 -1.29 -4.32
CA ASN A 154 8.27 -1.15 -5.39
C ASN A 154 7.67 -1.48 -6.76
N PHE A 155 6.75 -2.45 -6.83
CA PHE A 155 6.07 -2.80 -8.05
C PHE A 155 5.14 -1.67 -8.54
N LEU A 156 4.41 -1.01 -7.65
CA LEU A 156 3.57 0.14 -8.00
C LEU A 156 4.42 1.30 -8.56
N GLN A 157 5.54 1.62 -7.91
CA GLN A 157 6.45 2.66 -8.39
C GLN A 157 6.98 2.35 -9.80
N LYS A 158 7.36 1.10 -10.08
CA LYS A 158 7.85 0.68 -11.41
C LYS A 158 6.78 0.74 -12.50
N ASN A 159 5.50 0.69 -12.16
CA ASN A 159 4.39 0.77 -13.11
C ASN A 159 3.78 2.18 -13.21
N ASN A 160 4.54 3.22 -12.84
CA ASN A 160 4.11 4.63 -12.84
C ASN A 160 2.88 4.92 -11.96
N LEU A 161 2.64 4.11 -10.92
CA LEU A 161 1.58 4.31 -9.93
C LEU A 161 2.16 4.93 -8.65
N THR A 162 2.92 6.02 -8.81
CA THR A 162 3.64 6.69 -7.72
C THR A 162 2.73 7.48 -6.78
N ASP A 163 1.52 7.83 -7.24
CA ASP A 163 0.52 8.52 -6.41
C ASP A 163 -0.08 7.62 -5.32
N ILE A 164 0.02 6.30 -5.47
CA ILE A 164 -0.46 5.34 -4.48
C ILE A 164 0.65 5.07 -3.46
N LYS A 165 0.52 5.65 -2.26
CA LYS A 165 1.42 5.40 -1.14
C LYS A 165 0.87 4.30 -0.24
N ILE A 166 1.62 3.21 -0.10
CA ILE A 166 1.34 2.14 0.85
C ILE A 166 2.31 2.27 2.02
N ASN A 167 1.76 2.44 3.22
CA ASN A 167 2.53 2.43 4.45
C ASN A 167 2.28 1.12 5.20
N GLY A 168 3.33 0.56 5.79
CA GLY A 168 3.26 -0.62 6.64
C GLY A 168 3.98 -0.39 7.95
N LEU A 169 3.35 -0.77 9.04
CA LEU A 169 3.94 -0.75 10.38
C LEU A 169 3.89 -2.16 10.97
N SER A 170 5.05 -2.65 11.41
CA SER A 170 5.16 -3.89 12.17
C SER A 170 5.30 -3.54 13.65
N ILE A 171 4.37 -4.03 14.46
CA ILE A 171 4.42 -3.87 15.92
C ILE A 171 4.99 -5.16 16.53
N ARG A 172 6.00 -5.01 17.37
CA ARG A 172 6.78 -6.08 18.02
C ARG A 172 6.98 -5.76 19.50
N GLY A 173 7.52 -6.73 20.25
CA GLY A 173 7.79 -6.56 21.67
C GLY A 173 8.85 -5.49 21.95
N ARG A 174 8.89 -5.02 23.21
CA ARG A 174 9.80 -3.96 23.64
C ARG A 174 11.27 -4.27 23.33
N ASN A 175 11.67 -5.53 23.48
CA ASN A 175 13.03 -6.01 23.22
C ASN A 175 13.49 -5.80 21.77
N GLU A 176 12.58 -5.83 20.80
CA GLU A 176 12.92 -5.66 19.39
C GLU A 176 12.79 -4.20 18.93
N MET A 177 11.98 -3.39 19.62
CA MET A 177 11.66 -2.02 19.21
C MET A 177 12.24 -0.94 20.14
N CYS A 178 12.97 -1.30 21.19
CA CYS A 178 13.63 -0.31 22.05
C CYS A 178 14.91 0.21 21.36
N LEU A 179 15.21 1.49 21.56
CA LEU A 179 16.47 2.11 21.10
C LEU A 179 17.47 2.30 22.25
N ASN A 180 17.01 2.14 23.50
CA ASN A 180 17.85 2.36 24.68
C ASN A 180 18.82 1.18 24.83
N GLU A 181 20.11 1.43 24.59
CA GLU A 181 21.18 0.42 24.63
C GLU A 181 21.29 -0.25 26.00
N THR A 182 21.09 0.48 27.09
CA THR A 182 21.10 -0.08 28.45
C THR A 182 20.03 -1.13 28.63
N LEU A 183 18.81 -0.89 28.12
CA LEU A 183 17.74 -1.88 28.19
C LEU A 183 18.06 -3.10 27.30
N LEU A 184 18.58 -2.86 26.10
CA LEU A 184 18.90 -3.93 25.15
C LEU A 184 20.05 -4.82 25.62
N SER A 185 21.05 -4.27 26.32
CA SER A 185 22.22 -5.01 26.81
C SER A 185 21.87 -5.97 27.95
N LEU A 186 20.82 -5.67 28.73
CA LEU A 186 20.35 -6.53 29.82
C LEU A 186 19.71 -7.85 29.34
N LYS A 187 19.35 -7.95 28.04
CA LYS A 187 18.75 -9.15 27.42
C LYS A 187 17.59 -9.76 28.23
N LEU A 188 16.81 -8.90 28.87
CA LEU A 188 15.70 -9.30 29.74
C LEU A 188 14.57 -9.96 28.95
N ASN A 189 13.73 -10.73 29.65
CA ASN A 189 12.49 -11.20 29.04
C ASN A 189 11.52 -10.02 28.78
N PRO A 190 10.52 -10.17 27.91
CA PRO A 190 9.63 -9.06 27.55
C PRO A 190 8.91 -8.40 28.74
N LYS A 191 8.59 -9.16 29.81
CA LYS A 191 7.90 -8.65 30.99
C LYS A 191 8.82 -7.75 31.81
N GLU A 192 10.04 -8.20 32.08
CA GLU A 192 11.08 -7.44 32.78
C GLU A 192 11.48 -6.19 31.99
N SER A 193 11.66 -6.31 30.67
CA SER A 193 11.93 -5.14 29.82
C SER A 193 10.82 -4.10 29.88
N MET A 194 9.55 -4.50 30.03
CA MET A 194 8.46 -3.54 30.23
C MET A 194 8.55 -2.84 31.59
N ALA A 195 8.88 -3.57 32.66
CA ALA A 195 9.08 -2.99 33.99
C ALA A 195 10.23 -1.96 34.00
N VAL A 196 11.41 -2.36 33.53
CA VAL A 196 12.58 -1.47 33.43
C VAL A 196 12.29 -0.27 32.54
N CYS A 197 11.62 -0.47 31.39
CA CYS A 197 11.22 0.65 30.54
C CYS A 197 10.29 1.62 31.27
N THR A 198 9.37 1.11 32.09
CA THR A 198 8.45 1.94 32.88
C THR A 198 9.22 2.76 33.90
N ASP A 199 10.17 2.16 34.62
CA ASP A 199 10.98 2.85 35.63
C ASP A 199 11.89 3.91 34.99
N LEU A 200 12.54 3.58 33.87
CA LEU A 200 13.34 4.55 33.11
C LEU A 200 12.51 5.73 32.61
N ARG A 201 11.23 5.53 32.27
CA ARG A 201 10.34 6.61 31.84
C ARG A 201 9.88 7.46 33.02
N LYS A 202 9.49 6.85 34.15
CA LYS A 202 9.09 7.54 35.38
C LYS A 202 10.20 8.42 35.92
N ASN A 203 11.41 7.88 36.00
CA ASN A 203 12.60 8.59 36.50
C ASN A 203 13.22 9.56 35.48
N ARG A 204 12.62 9.72 34.29
CA ARG A 204 13.12 10.56 33.19
C ARG A 204 14.54 10.19 32.72
N ASN A 205 14.94 8.92 32.87
CA ASN A 205 16.24 8.41 32.47
C ASN A 205 16.27 7.88 31.02
N CYS A 206 15.12 7.80 30.33
CA CYS A 206 15.07 7.38 28.94
C CYS A 206 15.11 8.59 27.97
N SER A 207 16.29 8.86 27.40
CA SER A 207 16.52 9.93 26.43
C SER A 207 15.58 9.86 25.22
N HIS A 208 15.36 8.66 24.65
CA HIS A 208 14.48 8.47 23.50
C HIS A 208 13.02 8.81 23.81
N PHE A 209 12.54 8.48 25.01
CA PHE A 209 11.18 8.82 25.42
C PHE A 209 11.02 10.33 25.67
N LEU A 210 12.00 10.97 26.31
CA LEU A 210 12.00 12.42 26.50
C LEU A 210 12.00 13.17 25.16
N ASN A 211 12.82 12.72 24.20
CA ASN A 211 12.86 13.31 22.86
C ASN A 211 11.53 13.12 22.11
N LEU A 212 10.86 11.98 22.31
CA LEU A 212 9.53 11.74 21.77
C LEU A 212 8.50 12.73 22.36
N LEU A 213 8.51 12.94 23.68
CA LEU A 213 7.62 13.89 24.33
C LEU A 213 7.82 15.32 23.80
N LYS A 214 9.08 15.78 23.71
CA LYS A 214 9.40 17.12 23.16
C LYS A 214 8.90 17.34 21.74
N LYS A 215 8.90 16.29 20.91
CA LYS A 215 8.43 16.37 19.51
C LYS A 215 6.92 16.16 19.37
N ARG A 216 6.27 15.56 20.36
CA ARG A 216 4.82 15.28 20.32
C ARG A 216 4.02 16.57 20.18
N ASP A 217 4.43 17.62 20.86
CA ASP A 217 3.71 18.89 20.93
C ASP A 217 3.80 19.70 19.62
N GLY A 218 4.65 19.29 18.67
CA GLY A 218 4.77 19.88 17.33
C GLY A 218 4.05 19.10 16.21
N LEU A 219 3.21 18.10 16.54
CA LEU A 219 2.49 17.29 15.55
C LEU A 219 0.99 17.61 15.56
N ASP A 220 0.44 18.01 14.41
CA ASP A 220 -0.97 18.40 14.28
C ASP A 220 -1.97 17.26 14.62
N LYS A 221 -1.56 16.00 14.46
CA LYS A 221 -2.38 14.79 14.74
C LYS A 221 -1.51 13.56 15.09
N PRO A 222 -1.01 13.44 16.33
CA PRO A 222 -0.25 12.26 16.74
C PRO A 222 -1.16 11.03 16.74
N ILE A 223 -0.70 9.94 16.11
CA ILE A 223 -1.36 8.63 16.26
C ILE A 223 -1.06 8.13 17.68
N LEU A 224 -2.04 8.20 18.56
CA LEU A 224 -1.95 7.67 19.93
C LEU A 224 -2.02 6.14 19.86
N ILE A 225 -0.86 5.49 19.88
CA ILE A 225 -0.74 4.01 19.96
C ILE A 225 -0.59 3.56 21.43
N ALA A 226 -0.27 4.48 22.33
CA ALA A 226 -0.19 4.18 23.75
C ALA A 226 -1.58 4.27 24.39
N PRO A 227 -1.92 3.37 25.35
CA PRO A 227 -2.98 3.68 26.29
C PRO A 227 -2.63 4.97 27.02
N GLU A 228 -3.62 5.83 27.22
CA GLU A 228 -3.49 6.97 28.14
C GLU A 228 -3.12 6.39 29.51
N MET A 229 -2.11 7.00 30.16
CA MET A 229 -1.60 6.53 31.45
C MET A 229 -2.66 6.64 32.54
#